data_AF-A0A1F5YD88-F1
#
_entry.id   AF-A0A1F5YD88-F1
#
_cell.length_a   1.000
_cell.length_b   1.000
_cell.length_c   1.000
_cell.angle_alpha   90.00
_cell.angle_beta   90.00
_cell.angle_gamma   90.00
#
_symmetry.space_group_name_H-M   'P 1'
#
loop_
_entity.id
_entity.type
_entity.pdbx_description
1 polymer ?
#
loop_
_entity_poly.entity_id
_entity_poly.type
_entity_poly.pdbx_seq_one_letter_code
_entity_poly.pdbx_strand_id
1 'polypeptide(L)' 'MKIFSPEELAANSSSKYMGCVIAAKLARKLHDQYRDTTQYLDKKCTSESLERLCSGELNYEIVDKKMTKKKPKSFFQEKS' A
#
# COMPACT_ATOMS: atom_id res chain seq x y z
N MET A 1 -5.79 -8.69 -16.49
CA MET A 1 -5.88 -8.67 -15.01
C MET A 1 -4.61 -9.32 -14.48
N LYS A 2 -3.74 -8.57 -13.80
CA LYS A 2 -2.48 -9.09 -13.22
C LYS A 2 -2.80 -9.79 -11.90
N ILE A 3 -2.23 -10.97 -11.68
CA ILE A 3 -2.43 -11.78 -10.47
C ILE A 3 -1.20 -11.58 -9.59
N PHE A 4 -1.42 -11.31 -8.30
CA PHE A 4 -0.35 -11.16 -7.31
C PHE A 4 -0.43 -12.31 -6.31
N SER A 5 0.71 -12.93 -6.03
CA SER A 5 0.79 -14.05 -5.10
C SER A 5 0.86 -13.57 -3.65
N PRO A 6 0.40 -14.38 -2.68
CA PRO A 6 0.52 -14.02 -1.27
C PRO A 6 1.96 -13.77 -0.81
N GLU A 7 2.93 -14.41 -1.46
CA GLU A 7 4.36 -14.26 -1.17
C GLU A 7 4.88 -12.90 -1.65
N GLU A 8 4.45 -12.45 -2.83
CA GLU A 8 4.78 -11.11 -3.35
C GLU A 8 4.23 -9.99 -2.44
N LEU A 9 3.04 -10.18 -1.87
CA LEU A 9 2.48 -9.24 -0.89
C LEU A 9 3.28 -9.24 0.42
N ALA A 10 3.71 -10.42 0.87
CA ALA A 10 4.48 -10.56 2.11
C ALA A 10 5.93 -10.08 1.98
N ALA A 11 6.49 -10.02 0.76
CA ALA A 11 7.85 -9.55 0.54
C ALA A 11 8.04 -8.07 0.93
N ASN A 12 7.02 -7.24 0.69
CA ASN A 12 7.05 -5.80 0.94
C ASN A 12 6.10 -5.37 2.07
N SER A 13 5.67 -6.32 2.90
CA SER A 13 4.85 -6.02 4.08
C SER A 13 5.14 -6.98 5.23
N SER A 14 4.68 -6.67 6.44
CA SER A 14 4.91 -7.53 7.60
C SER A 14 4.19 -8.89 7.51
N SER A 15 3.15 -8.98 6.68
CA SER A 15 2.35 -10.19 6.47
C SER A 15 1.46 -10.00 5.24
N LYS A 16 1.16 -11.07 4.49
CA LYS A 16 0.21 -11.04 3.37
C LYS A 16 -1.12 -10.36 3.70
N TYR A 17 -1.61 -10.50 4.93
CA TYR A 17 -2.84 -9.85 5.38
C TYR A 17 -2.67 -8.34 5.56
N MET A 18 -1.53 -7.93 6.11
CA MET A 18 -1.20 -6.51 6.26
C MET A 18 -1.02 -5.86 4.89
N GLY A 19 -0.37 -6.54 3.95
CA GLY A 19 -0.26 -6.10 2.56
C GLY A 19 -1.63 -5.80 1.93
N CYS A 20 -2.63 -6.68 2.12
CA CYS A 20 -4.00 -6.43 1.66
C CYS A 20 -4.61 -5.15 2.27
N VAL A 21 -4.44 -4.92 3.57
CA VAL A 21 -4.99 -3.74 4.25
C VAL A 21 -4.33 -2.46 3.76
N ILE A 22 -3.00 -2.48 3.59
CA ILE A 22 -2.22 -1.35 3.06
C ILE A 22 -2.66 -1.03 1.63
N ALA A 23 -2.72 -2.04 0.75
CA ALA A 23 -3.16 -1.87 -0.64
C ALA A 23 -4.60 -1.34 -0.72
N ALA A 24 -5.53 -1.85 0.11
CA ALA A 24 -6.90 -1.38 0.16
C ALA A 24 -7.03 0.08 0.66
N LYS A 25 -6.17 0.50 1.59
CA LYS A 25 -6.12 1.89 2.05
C LYS A 25 -5.61 2.82 0.94
N LEU A 26 -4.56 2.42 0.24
CA LEU A 26 -4.04 3.16 -0.91
C LEU A 26 -5.08 3.25 -2.03
N ALA A 27 -5.77 2.15 -2.34
CA ALA A 27 -6.77 2.11 -3.40
C ALA A 27 -7.92 3.09 -3.14
N ARG A 28 -8.37 3.23 -1.89
CA ARG A 28 -9.36 4.25 -1.51
C ARG A 28 -8.83 5.67 -1.70
N LYS A 29 -7.60 5.94 -1.28
CA LYS A 29 -6.96 7.25 -1.47
C LYS A 29 -6.82 7.61 -2.97
N LEU A 30 -6.42 6.64 -3.80
CA LEU A 30 -6.35 6.83 -5.25
C LEU A 30 -7.73 7.05 -5.85
N HIS A 31 -8.73 6.27 -5.44
CA HIS A 31 -10.10 6.44 -5.89
C HIS A 31 -10.63 7.84 -5.54
N ASP A 32 -10.41 8.32 -4.33
CA ASP A 32 -10.83 9.66 -3.91
C ASP A 32 -10.09 10.76 -4.71
N GLN A 33 -8.81 10.55 -5.02
CA GLN A 33 -8.03 11.48 -5.86
C GLN A 33 -8.56 11.56 -7.30
N TYR A 34 -8.96 10.43 -7.87
CA TYR A 34 -9.48 10.37 -9.24
C TYR A 34 -10.99 10.60 -9.34
N ARG A 35 -11.71 10.67 -8.21
CA ARG A 35 -13.16 10.82 -8.18
C ARG A 35 -13.63 12.09 -8.90
N ASP A 36 -12.89 13.18 -8.72
CA ASP A 36 -13.24 14.49 -9.26
C ASP A 36 -12.48 14.81 -10.55
N THR A 37 -11.67 13.87 -11.06
CA THR A 37 -10.97 14.03 -12.33
C THR A 37 -11.73 13.28 -13.44
N THR A 38 -11.92 13.93 -14.59
CA THR A 38 -12.45 13.29 -15.81
C THR A 38 -11.42 12.34 -16.46
N GLN A 39 -10.37 11.95 -15.72
CA GLN A 39 -9.26 11.18 -16.24
C GLN A 39 -9.69 9.73 -16.45
N TYR A 40 -9.47 9.24 -17.67
CA TYR A 40 -9.62 7.82 -17.95
C TYR A 40 -8.53 7.04 -17.22
N LEU A 41 -8.96 6.14 -16.33
CA LEU A 41 -8.05 5.24 -15.62
C LEU A 41 -7.81 3.99 -16.47
N ASP A 42 -6.59 3.84 -16.97
CA ASP A 42 -6.17 2.66 -17.73
C ASP A 42 -6.21 1.37 -16.88
N LYS A 43 -6.02 1.51 -15.55
CA LYS A 43 -6.10 0.42 -14.59
C LYS A 43 -6.98 0.75 -13.39
N LYS A 44 -7.64 -0.27 -12.83
CA LYS A 44 -8.41 -0.13 -11.59
C LYS A 44 -7.47 0.27 -10.44
N CYS A 45 -7.94 1.18 -9.56
CA CYS A 45 -7.17 1.65 -8.39
C CYS A 45 -6.65 0.52 -7.50
N THR A 46 -7.39 -0.59 -7.41
CA THR A 46 -6.99 -1.78 -6.63
C THR A 46 -5.80 -2.50 -7.25
N SER A 47 -5.78 -2.66 -8.58
CA SER A 47 -4.66 -3.27 -9.32
C SER A 47 -3.42 -2.39 -9.25
N GLU A 48 -3.58 -1.07 -9.40
CA GLU A 48 -2.50 -0.11 -9.23
C GLU A 48 -1.90 -0.15 -7.83
N SER A 49 -2.75 -0.21 -6.80
CA SER A 49 -2.29 -0.21 -5.41
C SER A 49 -1.50 -1.48 -5.08
N LEU A 50 -1.95 -2.63 -5.56
CA LEU A 50 -1.22 -3.90 -5.41
C LEU A 50 0.10 -3.87 -6.16
N GLU A 51 0.13 -3.30 -7.36
CA GLU A 51 1.35 -3.18 -8.16
C GLU A 51 2.40 -2.29 -7.47
N ARG A 52 1.99 -1.14 -6.93
CA ARG A 52 2.88 -0.24 -6.18
C ARG A 52 3.41 -0.88 -4.90
N LEU A 53 2.60 -1.72 -4.24
CA LEU A 53 3.05 -2.48 -3.06
C LEU A 53 4.04 -3.59 -3.45
N CYS A 54 3.74 -4.40 -4.47
CA CYS A 54 4.60 -5.52 -4.88
C CYS A 54 5.89 -5.09 -5.59
N SER A 55 5.91 -3.92 -6.24
CA SER A 55 7.13 -3.32 -6.81
C SER A 55 8.05 -2.71 -5.75
N GLY A 56 7.57 -2.48 -4.53
CA GLY A 56 8.31 -1.79 -3.48
C GLY A 56 8.35 -0.27 -3.66
N GLU A 57 7.60 0.28 -4.62
CA GLU A 57 7.49 1.74 -4.82
C GLU A 57 6.68 2.43 -3.72
N LEU A 58 5.88 1.67 -2.96
CA LEU A 58 5.03 2.21 -1.91
C LEU A 58 5.76 2.34 -0.56
N ASN A 59 6.09 3.58 -0.21
CA ASN A 59 6.50 3.92 1.16
C ASN A 59 5.28 4.11 2.06
N TYR A 60 5.21 3.38 3.16
CA TYR A 60 4.12 3.50 4.14
C TYR A 60 4.62 3.31 5.56
N GLU A 61 3.86 3.84 6.51
CA GLU A 61 4.10 3.66 7.93
C GLU A 61 2.79 3.31 8.65
N ILE A 62 2.87 2.33 9.56
CA ILE A 62 1.75 1.94 10.41
C ILE A 62 1.87 2.71 11.72
N VAL A 63 1.05 3.75 11.85
CA VAL A 63 0.93 4.58 13.06
C VAL A 63 -0.30 4.18 13.86
N ASP A 64 -0.10 3.94 15.16
CA ASP A 64 -1.21 3.78 16.10
C ASP A 64 -1.82 5.15 16.43
N LYS A 65 -3.12 5.28 16.22
CA LYS A 65 -3.89 6.50 16.47
C LYS A 65 -3.81 6.95 17.94
N LYS A 66 -3.49 6.05 18.87
CA LYS A 66 -3.32 6.35 20.31
C LYS A 66 -1.89 6.75 20.69
N MET A 67 -0.88 6.51 19.85
CA MET A 67 0.53 6.81 20.13
C MET A 67 0.95 8.16 19.52
N THR A 68 0.29 9.25 19.89
CA THR A 68 0.55 10.58 19.29
C THR A 68 1.87 11.24 19.74
N LYS A 69 2.73 10.58 20.53
CA LYS A 69 3.99 11.18 21.02
C LYS A 69 5.23 10.27 21.09
N LYS A 70 5.15 8.99 20.70
CA LYS A 70 6.36 8.15 20.65
C LYS A 70 6.72 7.91 19.20
N LYS A 71 7.93 8.32 18.82
CA LYS A 71 8.51 8.02 17.51
C LYS A 71 8.20 6.55 17.17
N PRO A 72 7.50 6.27 16.07
CA PRO A 72 7.22 4.91 15.65
C PRO A 72 8.55 4.17 15.54
N LYS A 73 8.62 2.95 16.09
CA LYS A 73 9.77 2.07 15.87
C LYS A 73 9.75 1.76 14.38
N SER A 74 10.57 2.45 13.62
CA SER A 74 10.82 2.19 12.21
C SER A 74 11.11 0.70 12.05
N PHE A 75 10.13 -0.03 11.51
CA PHE A 75 10.30 -1.41 11.04
C PHE A 75 11.01 -1.45 9.67
N PHE A 76 11.63 -0.34 9.28
CA PHE A 76 12.40 -0.21 8.06
C PHE A 76 13.77 -0.84 8.30
N GLN A 77 13.95 -2.08 7.83
CA GLN A 77 15.28 -2.53 7.44
C GLN A 77 15.56 -1.86 6.10
N GLU A 78 16.38 -0.80 6.12
CA GLU A 78 17.10 -0.40 4.92
C GLU A 78 17.92 -1.60 4.45
N LYS A 79 17.61 -2.13 3.26
CA LYS A 79 18.50 -3.07 2.59
C LYS A 79 19.77 -2.28 2.22
N SER A 80 20.88 -2.58 2.91
CA SER A 80 22.24 -2.28 2.46
C SER A 80 22.62 -3.11 1.25
#